data_AF-A0A932DPR4-F1
#
_entry.id   AF-A0A932DPR4-F1
#
_cell.length_a   1.000
_cell.length_b   1.000
_cell.length_c   1.000
_cell.angle_alpha   90.00
_cell.angle_beta   90.00
_cell.angle_gamma   90.00
#
_symmetry.space_group_name_H-M   'P 1'
#
loop_
_entity.id
_entity.type
_entity.pdbx_description
1 polymer ?
#
loop_
_entity_poly.entity_id
_entity_poly.type
_entity_poly.pdbx_seq_one_letter_code
_entity_poly.pdbx_strand_id
1 'polypeptide(L)' 'MQRKVTGVIYSDLGQASTFMALEWVQKALSEGLGFAPYPATLNLRLESEEDIAAWREVKRA' A
#
# COMPACT_ATOMS: atom_id res chain seq x y z
N MET A 1 -17.93 -0.45 -4.91
CA MET A 1 -18.28 0.58 -3.92
C MET A 1 -17.01 1.32 -3.56
N GLN A 2 -16.97 2.65 -3.61
CA GLN A 2 -15.77 3.41 -3.24
C GLN A 2 -15.61 3.39 -1.72
N ARG A 3 -14.45 2.96 -1.23
CA ARG A 3 -14.08 3.01 0.19
C ARG A 3 -13.08 4.14 0.38
N LYS A 4 -13.25 4.88 1.47
CA LYS A 4 -12.36 5.96 1.88
C LYS A 4 -11.77 5.59 3.23
N VAL A 5 -10.46 5.77 3.36
CA VAL A 5 -9.72 5.70 4.62
C VAL A 5 -8.86 6.95 4.77
N THR A 6 -8.72 7.44 5.99
CA THR A 6 -7.83 8.56 6.35
C THR A 6 -6.76 8.04 7.31
N GLY A 7 -5.53 8.53 7.16
CA GLY A 7 -4.43 8.11 8.02
C GLY A 7 -3.25 9.07 8.01
N VAL A 8 -2.35 8.90 8.96
CA VAL A 8 -1.14 9.70 9.13
C VAL A 8 0.00 9.04 8.36
N ILE A 9 0.69 9.82 7.52
CA ILE A 9 1.90 9.37 6.84
C ILE A 9 3.00 9.19 7.88
N TYR A 10 3.72 8.07 7.81
CA TYR A 10 4.87 7.85 8.68
C TYR A 10 6.02 7.16 7.95
N SER A 11 7.23 7.36 8.46
CA SER A 11 8.43 6.64 8.03
C SER A 11 8.66 5.42 8.92
N ASP A 12 9.15 4.34 8.33
CA ASP A 12 9.56 3.12 9.01
C ASP A 12 10.99 2.74 8.56
N LEU A 13 11.45 1.51 8.79
CA LEU A 13 12.78 1.00 8.47
C LEU A 13 13.19 1.10 6.97
N GLY A 14 12.27 1.47 6.07
CA GLY A 14 12.54 1.64 4.64
C GLY A 14 12.77 0.35 3.87
N GLN A 15 12.68 -0.82 4.51
CA GLN A 15 13.00 -2.11 3.90
C GLN A 15 12.12 -2.49 2.70
N ALA A 16 10.89 -1.95 2.64
CA ALA A 16 9.97 -2.18 1.53
C ALA A 16 10.56 -1.77 0.18
N SER A 17 11.43 -0.75 0.12
CA SER A 17 12.05 -0.32 -1.13
C SER A 17 12.92 -1.41 -1.75
N THR A 18 13.63 -2.20 -0.93
CA THR A 18 14.47 -3.30 -1.42
C THR A 18 13.64 -4.40 -2.06
N PHE A 19 12.48 -4.72 -1.48
CA PHE A 19 11.55 -5.71 -2.06
C PHE A 19 10.87 -5.16 -3.32
N MET A 20 10.46 -3.90 -3.31
CA MET A 20 9.81 -3.27 -4.46
C MET A 20 10.76 -3.02 -5.63
N ALA A 21 12.07 -2.95 -5.40
CA ALA A 21 13.07 -2.79 -6.45
C ALA A 21 13.38 -4.10 -7.20
N LEU A 22 12.92 -5.26 -6.72
CA LEU A 22 13.15 -6.54 -7.40
C LEU A 22 12.49 -6.54 -8.79
N GLU A 23 13.22 -6.97 -9.82
CA GLU A 23 12.75 -6.96 -11.20
C GLU A 23 11.42 -7.71 -11.39
N TRP A 24 11.30 -8.89 -10.78
CA TRP A 24 10.08 -9.70 -10.87
C TRP A 24 8.89 -9.02 -10.18
N VAL A 25 9.13 -8.23 -9.12
CA VAL A 25 8.09 -7.45 -8.43
C VAL A 25 7.65 -6.29 -9.31
N GLN A 26 8.59 -5.52 -9.86
CA GLN A 26 8.28 -4.42 -10.78
C GLN A 26 7.52 -4.89 -12.01
N LYS A 27 7.91 -6.03 -12.58
CA LYS A 27 7.19 -6.64 -13.70
C LYS A 27 5.77 -7.04 -13.33
N ALA A 28 5.59 -7.77 -12.22
CA ALA A 28 4.28 -8.19 -11.76
C ALA A 28 3.36 -7.00 -11.44
N LEU A 29 3.89 -5.94 -10.83
CA LEU A 29 3.14 -4.72 -10.54
C LEU A 29 2.76 -3.97 -11.83
N SER A 30 3.68 -3.87 -12.79
CA SER A 30 3.40 -3.23 -14.08
C SER A 30 2.32 -3.95 -14.87
N GLU A 31 2.37 -5.28 -14.93
CA GLU A 31 1.38 -6.12 -15.60
C GLU A 31 0.03 -6.10 -14.88
N GLY A 32 0.02 -6.13 -13.54
CA GLY A 32 -1.21 -6.18 -12.74
C GLY A 32 -1.91 -4.84 -12.55
N LEU A 33 -1.15 -3.73 -12.51
CA LEU A 33 -1.69 -2.39 -12.23
C LEU A 33 -1.75 -1.50 -13.49
N GLY A 34 -1.10 -1.89 -14.59
CA GLY A 34 -1.03 -1.09 -15.81
C GLY A 34 -0.07 0.10 -15.74
N PHE A 35 0.78 0.17 -14.71
CA PHE A 35 1.84 1.17 -14.57
C PHE A 35 2.98 0.63 -13.70
N ALA A 36 4.19 1.14 -13.89
CA ALA A 36 5.35 0.81 -13.06
C ALA A 36 5.38 1.69 -11.81
N PRO A 37 5.07 1.17 -10.59
CA PRO A 37 5.07 1.97 -9.39
C PRO A 37 6.51 2.31 -8.99
N TYR A 38 6.70 3.50 -8.42
CA TYR A 38 7.97 3.84 -7.77
C TYR A 38 8.34 2.75 -6.74
N PRO A 39 9.61 2.30 -6.66
CA PRO A 39 10.01 1.17 -5.82
C PRO A 39 10.12 1.55 -4.33
N ALA A 40 9.03 2.04 -3.74
CA ALA A 40 8.85 2.27 -2.31
C ALA A 40 7.36 2.30 -1.94
N THR A 41 7.07 2.19 -0.65
CA THR A 41 5.70 2.28 -0.12
C THR A 41 5.45 3.64 0.52
N LEU A 42 4.21 4.13 0.42
CA LEU A 42 3.71 5.18 1.30
C LEU A 42 3.00 4.51 2.47
N ASN A 43 3.59 4.59 3.66
CA ASN A 43 3.01 3.98 4.85
C ASN A 43 1.98 4.93 5.48
N LEU A 44 0.78 4.43 5.74
CA LEU A 44 -0.29 5.14 6.44
C LEU A 44 -0.62 4.43 7.75
N ARG A 45 -0.68 5.19 8.85
CA ARG A 45 -1.20 4.74 10.14
C ARG A 45 -2.66 5.18 10.26
N LEU A 46 -3.56 4.21 10.36
CA LEU A 46 -4.97 4.48 10.62
C LEU A 46 -5.16 4.65 12.13
N GLU A 47 -5.82 5.72 12.54
CA GLU A 47 -6.00 6.07 13.96
C GLU A 47 -7.46 5.95 14.40
N SER A 48 -8.42 6.10 13.48
CA SER A 48 -9.85 5.98 13.81
C SER A 48 -10.33 4.53 13.69
N GLU A 49 -11.22 4.12 14.60
CA GLU A 49 -11.88 2.80 14.53
C GLU A 49 -12.69 2.63 13.23
N GLU A 50 -13.25 3.72 12.71
CA GLU A 50 -13.97 3.73 11.43
C GLU A 50 -13.04 3.39 10.25
N ASP A 51 -11.89 4.05 10.13
CA ASP A 51 -10.91 3.80 9.07
C ASP A 51 -10.32 2.38 9.19
N ILE A 52 -10.04 1.94 10.43
CA ILE A 52 -9.56 0.57 10.70
C ILE A 52 -10.61 -0.47 10.29
N ALA A 53 -11.90 -0.24 10.58
CA ALA A 53 -12.98 -1.12 10.16
C ALA A 53 -13.13 -1.14 8.63
N ALA A 54 -13.11 0.02 7.99
CA ALA A 54 -13.16 0.14 6.52
C ALA A 54 -11.98 -0.61 5.86
N TRP A 55 -10.77 -0.50 6.42
CA TRP A 55 -9.60 -1.24 5.94
C TRP A 55 -9.72 -2.75 6.11
N ARG A 56 -10.29 -3.22 7.23
CA ARG A 56 -10.52 -4.66 7.48
C ARG A 56 -11.45 -5.27 6.43
N GLU A 57 -12.41 -4.52 5.92
CA GLU A 57 -13.30 -4.99 4.86
C GLU A 57 -12.58 -5.09 3.51
N VAL A 58 -11.73 -4.11 3.17
CA VAL A 58 -10.92 -4.14 1.94
C VAL A 58 -9.92 -5.30 1.96
N LYS A 59 -9.25 -5.53 3.09
CA LYS A 59 -8.22 -6.59 3.23
C LYS A 59 -8.77 -8.02 3.05
N ARG A 60 -10.07 -8.23 3.24
CA ARG A 60 -10.71 -9.56 3.17
C ARG A 60 -11.19 -9.93 1.76
N ALA A 61 -11.28 -8.96 0.85
CA ALA A 61 -11.66 -9.17 -0.54
C ALA A 61 -10.45 -9.64 -1.37
#